data_AF-A0A8X7Z0L0-F1
#
_entry.id   AF-A0A8X7Z0L0-F1
#
_cell.length_a   1.000
_cell.length_b   1.000
_cell.length_c   1.000
_cell.angle_alpha   90.00
_cell.angle_beta   90.00
_cell.angle_gamma   90.00
#
_symmetry.space_group_name_H-M   'P 1'
#
loop_
_entity.id
_entity.type
_entity.pdbx_description
1 polymer ?
#
loop_
_entity_poly.entity_id
_entity_poly.type
_entity_poly.pdbx_seq_one_letter_code
_entity_poly.pdbx_strand_id
1 'polypeptide(L)'
;MSRPLYEVVTGEGLMRPCFKACKGGLCFVHVLVLSLSQCILYGGLYSGGSAQMVENSLDIHGDEILYVGDHIYTDVSQSKVHQLWRTALICQELEEEHNALIHSRGHRATLIELINQKEVVGDLFNQLRLALQRRNTGRPAQTLAATNMDDQELTESMKKLLIVMQRLDEKIAPMLEADGELFNKRWGFLSRAGLWDKSHLMRQIEKYADIYTSRVSNFLHYTPFMYFRSQEQTLAHDSHSYYQTQINGSAVDSQC
;
A
#
# COMPACT_ATOMS: atom_id res chain seq x y z
N MET A 1 -2.93 39.57 6.98
CA MET A 1 -3.79 38.92 7.99
C MET A 1 -2.99 37.82 8.66
N SER A 2 -2.92 37.81 10.00
CA SER A 2 -2.19 36.78 10.76
C SER A 2 -2.85 35.42 10.56
N ARG A 3 -2.07 34.39 10.20
CA ARG A 3 -2.56 33.01 10.19
C ARG A 3 -2.79 32.55 11.64
N PRO A 4 -3.89 31.86 11.96
CA PRO A 4 -4.09 31.28 13.28
C PRO A 4 -3.01 30.23 13.57
N LEU A 5 -2.65 30.07 14.84
CA LEU A 5 -1.66 29.08 15.28
C LEU A 5 -2.23 27.65 15.16
N TYR A 6 -3.50 27.49 15.53
CA TYR A 6 -4.30 26.27 15.36
C TYR A 6 -5.80 26.62 15.47
N GLU A 7 -6.67 25.66 15.16
CA GLU A 7 -8.13 25.81 15.26
C GLU A 7 -8.68 24.74 16.20
N VAL A 8 -9.63 25.11 17.06
CA VAL A 8 -10.25 24.19 18.02
C VAL A 8 -11.74 24.09 17.73
N VAL A 9 -12.24 22.86 17.68
CA VAL A 9 -13.67 22.59 17.61
C VAL A 9 -14.31 22.98 18.95
N THR A 10 -15.24 23.93 18.91
CA THR A 10 -16.10 24.25 20.07
C THR A 10 -17.10 23.13 20.35
N GLY A 11 -17.70 23.12 21.55
CA GLY A 11 -18.86 22.25 21.84
C GLY A 11 -20.07 22.46 20.92
N GLU A 12 -20.08 23.54 20.12
CA GLU A 12 -21.07 23.81 19.06
C GLU A 12 -20.68 23.19 17.70
N GLY A 13 -19.55 22.48 17.60
CA GLY A 13 -19.03 21.90 16.36
C GLY A 13 -18.34 22.90 15.42
N LEU A 14 -18.18 24.17 15.83
CA LEU A 14 -17.55 25.21 15.03
C LEU A 14 -16.04 25.24 15.26
N MET A 15 -15.26 25.29 14.17
CA MET A 15 -13.83 25.55 14.19
C MET A 15 -13.58 27.03 14.51
N ARG A 16 -12.95 27.31 15.65
CA ARG A 16 -12.56 28.68 16.01
C ARG A 16 -11.05 28.86 15.92
N PRO A 17 -10.57 29.90 15.21
CA PRO A 17 -9.15 30.16 15.06
C PRO A 17 -8.52 30.76 16.32
N CYS A 18 -7.43 30.14 16.80
CA CYS A 18 -6.64 30.61 17.93
C CYS A 18 -5.44 31.44 17.44
N PHE A 19 -5.47 32.75 17.69
CA PHE A 19 -4.42 33.69 17.24
C PHE A 19 -3.40 34.08 18.31
N LYS A 20 -3.66 33.74 19.58
CA LYS A 20 -2.82 34.13 20.72
C LYS A 20 -2.56 32.94 21.63
N ALA A 21 -1.31 32.81 22.04
CA ALA A 21 -0.91 31.88 23.07
C ALA A 21 -1.22 32.46 24.46
N CYS A 22 -2.29 32.01 25.09
CA CYS A 22 -2.58 32.36 26.49
C CYS A 22 -1.98 31.30 27.41
N LYS A 23 -1.15 31.72 28.39
CA LYS A 23 -0.56 30.82 29.38
C LYS A 23 -1.68 30.15 30.20
N GLY A 24 -1.79 28.83 30.06
CA GLY A 24 -2.92 28.10 30.64
C GLY A 24 -2.76 26.59 30.73
N GLY A 25 -1.55 26.04 30.86
CA GLY A 25 -1.33 24.78 31.61
C GLY A 25 -1.15 23.46 30.84
N LEU A 26 -0.03 23.25 30.17
CA LEU A 26 0.70 21.98 30.07
C LEU A 26 2.18 22.41 30.01
N CYS A 27 3.02 21.78 30.83
CA CYS A 27 4.37 22.16 31.26
C CYS A 27 4.69 23.67 31.26
N PHE A 28 4.48 24.27 32.42
CA PHE A 28 5.12 25.50 32.85
C PHE A 28 6.63 25.44 32.61
N VAL A 29 7.17 26.41 31.87
CA VAL A 29 8.60 26.73 31.94
C VAL A 29 8.85 27.50 33.24
N HIS A 30 8.85 26.77 34.36
CA HIS A 30 9.71 26.96 35.53
C HIS A 30 9.40 25.85 36.54
N VAL A 31 10.47 25.23 37.05
CA VAL A 31 10.53 24.15 38.04
C VAL A 31 9.50 24.31 39.16
N LEU A 32 8.45 23.47 39.18
CA LEU A 32 7.76 22.96 40.37
C LEU A 32 6.75 21.87 39.97
N VAL A 33 6.69 20.85 40.82
CA VAL A 33 5.98 19.57 40.69
C VAL A 33 4.49 19.77 40.36
N LEU A 34 4.02 19.06 39.32
CA LEU A 34 2.64 19.03 38.82
C LEU A 34 1.67 18.36 39.82
N SER A 35 0.54 19.02 40.10
CA SER A 35 -0.67 18.38 40.63
C SER A 35 -1.62 17.99 39.50
N LEU A 36 -2.14 16.77 39.57
CA LEU A 36 -2.96 16.03 38.59
C LEU A 36 -4.37 16.59 38.27
N SER A 37 -4.66 17.89 38.41
CA SER A 37 -6.06 18.36 38.54
C SER A 37 -6.44 19.63 37.76
N GLN A 38 -5.99 19.79 36.51
CA GLN A 38 -6.51 20.88 35.66
C GLN A 38 -6.84 20.42 34.24
N CYS A 39 -8.10 20.64 33.86
CA CYS A 39 -8.64 20.41 32.52
C CYS A 39 -8.01 21.39 31.52
N ILE A 40 -7.83 20.95 30.27
CA ILE A 40 -7.42 21.81 29.16
C ILE A 40 -8.52 22.88 28.99
N LEU A 41 -8.14 24.14 29.19
CA LEU A 41 -9.02 25.29 29.06
C LEU A 41 -9.09 25.72 27.59
N TYR A 42 -10.29 26.12 27.18
CA TYR A 42 -10.53 26.59 25.82
C TYR A 42 -9.66 27.82 25.49
N GLY A 43 -8.89 27.75 24.39
CA GLY A 43 -8.02 28.84 23.94
C GLY A 43 -6.69 29.01 24.69
N GLY A 44 -6.29 28.04 25.52
CA GLY A 44 -4.98 28.02 26.17
C GLY A 44 -3.86 27.49 25.26
N LEU A 45 -2.62 27.97 25.43
CA LEU A 45 -1.43 27.32 24.88
C LEU A 45 -0.80 26.41 25.94
N TYR A 46 -0.42 25.23 25.47
CA TYR A 46 0.00 24.06 26.22
C TYR A 46 1.35 23.59 25.67
N SER A 47 2.30 23.21 26.53
CA SER A 47 3.62 22.69 26.15
C SER A 47 3.89 21.37 26.86
N GLY A 48 4.38 20.34 26.19
CA GLY A 48 4.59 19.02 26.82
C GLY A 48 3.28 18.32 27.21
N GLY A 49 3.35 17.48 28.25
CA GLY A 49 2.26 16.59 28.69
C GLY A 49 2.27 15.20 28.08
N SER A 50 1.14 14.49 28.23
CA SER A 50 0.94 13.16 27.67
C SER A 50 -0.43 13.05 26.99
N ALA A 51 -0.55 12.08 26.08
CA ALA A 51 -1.82 11.77 25.42
C ALA A 51 -2.94 11.46 26.43
N GLN A 52 -2.63 10.75 27.53
CA GLN A 52 -3.60 10.51 28.61
C GLN A 52 -4.16 11.80 29.23
N MET A 53 -3.34 12.85 29.34
CA MET A 53 -3.84 14.13 29.83
C MET A 53 -4.83 14.76 28.85
N VAL A 54 -4.59 14.61 27.54
CA VAL A 54 -5.50 15.10 26.50
C VAL A 54 -6.83 14.34 26.58
N GLU A 55 -6.80 13.02 26.63
CA GLU A 55 -8.01 12.18 26.79
C GLU A 55 -8.82 12.59 28.02
N ASN A 56 -8.19 12.58 29.20
CA ASN A 56 -8.86 12.90 30.46
C ASN A 56 -9.43 14.32 30.49
N SER A 57 -8.82 15.24 29.75
CA SER A 57 -9.25 16.64 29.74
C SER A 57 -10.40 16.93 28.78
N LEU A 58 -10.47 16.16 27.68
CA LEU A 58 -11.49 16.31 26.65
C LEU A 58 -12.64 15.31 26.84
N ASP A 59 -12.50 14.37 27.79
CA ASP A 59 -13.47 13.29 28.07
C ASP A 59 -13.77 12.47 26.80
N ILE A 60 -12.72 12.24 26.00
CA ILE A 60 -12.74 11.41 24.78
C ILE A 60 -11.64 10.37 24.91
N HIS A 61 -11.89 9.18 24.37
CA HIS A 61 -11.03 8.03 24.61
C HIS A 61 -10.61 7.35 23.33
N GLY A 62 -9.34 6.95 23.25
CA GLY A 62 -8.86 5.96 22.28
C GLY A 62 -9.28 6.27 20.85
N ASP A 63 -10.21 5.47 20.32
CA ASP A 63 -10.60 5.48 18.93
C ASP A 63 -11.56 6.60 18.51
N GLU A 64 -11.99 7.43 19.45
CA GLU A 64 -12.67 8.70 19.17
C GLU A 64 -11.71 9.79 18.69
N ILE A 65 -10.40 9.58 18.84
CA ILE A 65 -9.35 10.51 18.42
C ILE A 65 -8.68 10.00 17.14
N LEU A 66 -8.66 10.85 16.11
CA LEU A 66 -7.82 10.67 14.93
C LEU A 66 -6.59 11.58 15.02
N TYR A 67 -5.41 10.98 15.20
CA TYR A 67 -4.14 11.70 15.15
C TYR A 67 -3.54 11.67 13.75
N VAL A 68 -3.19 12.83 13.23
CA VAL A 68 -2.66 13.01 11.88
C VAL A 68 -1.22 13.49 11.97
N GLY A 69 -0.28 12.76 11.37
CA GLY A 69 1.14 13.12 11.35
C GLY A 69 1.84 12.65 10.08
N ASP A 70 3.09 13.03 9.91
CA ASP A 70 3.91 12.73 8.72
C ASP A 70 5.06 11.76 9.05
N HIS A 71 5.37 11.53 10.32
CA HIS A 71 6.46 10.65 10.71
C HIS A 71 5.98 9.35 11.38
N ILE A 72 6.08 8.23 10.65
CA ILE A 72 5.56 6.90 11.05
C ILE A 72 5.85 6.55 12.52
N TYR A 73 7.07 6.71 12.99
CA TYR A 73 7.42 6.25 14.33
C TYR A 73 6.92 7.15 15.45
N THR A 74 7.26 8.43 15.40
CA THR A 74 6.92 9.40 16.45
C THR A 74 5.43 9.68 16.49
N ASP A 75 4.78 9.72 15.33
CA ASP A 75 3.39 10.16 15.22
C ASP A 75 2.39 9.00 15.23
N VAL A 76 2.65 7.98 14.42
CA VAL A 76 1.65 6.95 14.12
C VAL A 76 1.86 5.72 15.01
N SER A 77 3.09 5.20 15.09
CA SER A 77 3.38 3.96 15.81
C SER A 77 3.18 4.10 17.32
N GLN A 78 3.62 5.22 17.91
CA GLN A 78 3.48 5.45 19.34
C GLN A 78 2.01 5.65 19.74
N SER A 79 1.28 6.45 18.97
CA SER A 79 -0.14 6.73 19.19
C SER A 79 -1.00 5.47 19.06
N LYS A 80 -0.78 4.65 18.03
CA LYS A 80 -1.54 3.41 17.82
C LYS A 80 -1.23 2.33 18.85
N VAL A 81 0.05 2.10 19.18
CA VAL A 81 0.46 1.00 20.06
C VAL A 81 0.19 1.30 21.53
N HIS A 82 0.38 2.55 21.97
CA HIS A 82 0.32 2.88 23.39
C HIS A 82 -0.94 3.66 23.81
N GLN A 83 -1.63 4.32 22.88
CA GLN A 83 -2.79 5.18 23.18
C GLN A 83 -4.09 4.71 22.50
N LEU A 84 -4.02 3.70 21.63
CA LEU A 84 -5.18 3.17 20.87
C LEU A 84 -5.92 4.24 20.03
N TRP A 85 -5.26 5.37 19.74
CA TRP A 85 -5.81 6.40 18.87
C TRP A 85 -5.91 5.88 17.44
N ARG A 86 -6.91 6.35 16.70
CA ARG A 86 -6.91 6.20 15.24
C ARG A 86 -5.80 7.07 14.66
N THR A 87 -5.18 6.61 13.59
CA THR A 87 -4.02 7.32 13.02
C THR A 87 -4.12 7.51 11.51
N ALA A 88 -3.80 8.72 11.07
CA ALA A 88 -3.64 9.06 9.67
C ALA A 88 -2.20 9.47 9.37
N LEU A 89 -1.60 8.92 8.33
CA LEU A 89 -0.27 9.30 7.87
C LEU A 89 -0.34 10.20 6.64
N ILE A 90 0.42 11.29 6.66
CA ILE A 90 0.64 12.17 5.52
C ILE A 90 1.97 11.81 4.86
N CYS A 91 1.94 11.35 3.61
CA CYS A 91 3.14 11.03 2.82
C CYS A 91 3.09 11.77 1.48
N GLN A 92 3.79 12.90 1.40
CA GLN A 92 3.71 13.84 0.28
C GLN A 92 4.23 13.21 -1.03
N GLU A 93 5.22 12.33 -0.92
CA GLU A 93 5.86 11.60 -2.02
C GLU A 93 4.87 10.73 -2.81
N LEU A 94 3.71 10.40 -2.23
CA LEU A 94 2.65 9.66 -2.90
C LEU A 94 2.12 10.38 -4.15
N GLU A 95 2.17 11.71 -4.21
CA GLU A 95 1.72 12.45 -5.40
C GLU A 95 2.61 12.18 -6.61
N GLU A 96 3.93 12.25 -6.41
CA GLU A 96 4.91 11.97 -7.47
C GLU A 96 4.88 10.49 -7.86
N GLU A 97 4.78 9.58 -6.87
CA GLU A 97 4.67 8.15 -7.12
C GLU A 97 3.38 7.82 -7.90
N HIS A 98 2.24 8.40 -7.51
CA HIS A 98 0.98 8.19 -8.20
C HIS A 98 1.05 8.62 -9.68
N ASN A 99 1.64 9.78 -9.94
CA ASN A 99 1.86 10.25 -11.30
C ASN A 99 2.78 9.31 -12.07
N ALA A 100 3.91 8.88 -11.49
CA ALA A 100 4.81 7.92 -12.13
C ALA A 100 4.12 6.59 -12.45
N LEU A 101 3.28 6.09 -11.54
CA LEU A 101 2.48 4.87 -11.74
C LEU A 101 1.47 5.00 -12.88
N ILE A 102 0.85 6.18 -13.07
CA ILE A 102 -0.05 6.43 -14.20
C ILE A 102 0.73 6.36 -15.53
N HIS A 103 1.89 7.01 -15.60
CA HIS A 103 2.69 7.05 -16.82
C HIS A 103 3.33 5.69 -17.15
N SER A 104 3.65 4.87 -16.15
CA SER A 104 4.24 3.53 -16.36
C SER A 104 3.22 2.43 -16.65
N ARG A 105 1.90 2.70 -16.61
CA ARG A 105 0.85 1.66 -16.75
C ARG A 105 1.02 0.78 -17.99
N GLY A 106 1.27 1.40 -19.16
CA GLY A 106 1.44 0.67 -20.41
C GLY A 106 2.66 -0.25 -20.40
N HIS A 107 3.82 0.30 -19.99
CA HIS A 107 5.07 -0.46 -19.82
C HIS A 107 4.87 -1.66 -18.90
N ARG A 108 4.24 -1.43 -17.75
CA ARG A 108 4.01 -2.44 -16.72
C ARG A 108 3.03 -3.53 -17.18
N ALA A 109 1.98 -3.17 -17.91
CA ALA A 109 1.04 -4.14 -18.47
C ALA A 109 1.75 -5.09 -19.46
N THR A 110 2.58 -4.56 -20.35
CA THR A 110 3.39 -5.37 -21.26
C THR A 110 4.39 -6.26 -20.53
N LEU A 111 5.03 -5.74 -19.49
CA LEU A 111 5.96 -6.52 -18.65
C LEU A 111 5.26 -7.71 -17.97
N ILE A 112 4.09 -7.48 -17.38
CA ILE A 112 3.29 -8.53 -16.74
C ILE A 112 2.88 -9.59 -17.77
N GLU A 113 2.46 -9.19 -18.96
CA GLU A 113 2.10 -10.11 -20.04
C GLU A 113 3.29 -11.00 -20.45
N LEU A 114 4.49 -10.44 -20.60
CA LEU A 114 5.69 -11.21 -20.91
C LEU A 114 6.07 -12.19 -19.80
N ILE A 115 5.91 -11.79 -18.53
CA ILE A 115 6.15 -12.67 -17.38
C ILE A 115 5.16 -13.83 -17.36
N ASN A 116 3.87 -13.57 -17.60
CA ASN A 116 2.84 -14.60 -17.68
C ASN A 116 3.12 -15.58 -18.83
N GLN A 117 3.51 -15.07 -20.01
CA GLN A 117 3.92 -15.92 -21.13
C GLN A 117 5.11 -16.80 -20.76
N LYS A 118 6.10 -16.24 -20.05
CA LYS A 118 7.25 -17.01 -19.56
C LYS A 118 6.84 -18.08 -18.56
N GLU A 119 5.92 -17.79 -17.66
CA GLU A 119 5.40 -18.73 -16.66
C GLU A 119 4.72 -19.93 -17.35
N VAL A 120 3.82 -19.67 -18.31
CA VAL A 120 3.15 -20.73 -19.09
C VAL A 120 4.16 -21.63 -19.82
N VAL A 121 5.17 -21.03 -20.46
CA VAL A 121 6.24 -21.78 -21.15
C VAL A 121 7.09 -22.58 -20.16
N GLY A 122 7.39 -22.00 -18.99
CA GLY A 122 8.14 -22.64 -17.91
C GLY A 122 7.39 -23.83 -17.32
N ASP A 123 6.09 -23.70 -17.09
CA ASP A 123 5.23 -24.79 -16.62
C ASP A 123 5.20 -25.94 -17.61
N LEU A 124 5.02 -25.65 -18.90
CA LEU A 124 5.08 -26.68 -19.94
C LEU A 124 6.44 -27.39 -19.96
N PHE A 125 7.54 -26.63 -19.89
CA PHE A 125 8.88 -27.19 -19.81
C PHE A 125 9.04 -28.13 -18.60
N ASN A 126 8.55 -27.71 -17.43
CA ASN A 126 8.60 -28.51 -16.21
C ASN A 126 7.77 -29.79 -16.32
N GLN A 127 6.59 -29.75 -16.95
CA GLN A 127 5.77 -30.94 -17.18
C GLN A 127 6.47 -31.93 -18.14
N LEU A 128 7.08 -31.45 -19.23
CA LEU A 128 7.82 -32.32 -20.15
C LEU A 128 9.05 -32.95 -19.48
N ARG A 129 9.77 -32.17 -18.67
CA ARG A 129 10.91 -32.66 -17.89
C ARG A 129 10.49 -33.76 -16.90
N LEU A 130 9.36 -33.56 -16.22
CA LEU A 130 8.80 -34.55 -15.30
C LEU A 130 8.33 -35.82 -16.03
N ALA A 131 7.71 -35.68 -17.21
CA ALA A 131 7.34 -36.82 -18.05
C ALA A 131 8.55 -37.69 -18.41
N LEU A 132 9.65 -37.07 -18.87
CA LEU A 132 10.89 -37.76 -19.19
C LEU A 132 11.49 -38.47 -17.96
N GLN A 133 11.50 -37.81 -16.81
CA GLN A 133 12.00 -38.40 -15.56
C GLN A 133 11.18 -39.64 -15.15
N ARG A 134 9.85 -39.59 -15.26
CA ARG A 134 8.98 -40.73 -14.94
C ARG A 134 9.26 -41.91 -15.87
N ARG A 135 9.37 -41.66 -17.17
CA ARG A 135 9.68 -42.68 -18.19
C ARG A 135 11.01 -43.37 -17.92
N ASN A 136 12.06 -42.60 -17.58
CA ASN A 136 13.36 -43.16 -17.21
C ASN A 136 13.31 -44.07 -15.98
N THR A 137 12.34 -43.86 -15.08
CA THR A 137 12.11 -44.71 -13.91
C THR A 137 11.10 -45.85 -14.15
N GLY A 138 10.68 -46.07 -15.39
CA GLY A 138 9.71 -47.11 -15.77
C GLY A 138 8.25 -46.78 -15.40
N ARG A 139 7.94 -45.51 -15.10
CA ARG A 139 6.58 -45.03 -14.80
C ARG A 139 6.00 -44.30 -16.01
N PRO A 140 4.70 -44.44 -16.31
CA PRO A 140 4.08 -43.65 -17.37
C PRO A 140 4.10 -42.15 -17.04
N ALA A 141 4.11 -41.33 -18.10
CA ALA A 141 3.98 -39.89 -17.96
C ALA A 141 2.58 -39.51 -17.46
N GLN A 142 2.39 -38.26 -17.04
CA GLN A 142 1.12 -37.81 -16.48
C GLN A 142 -0.01 -37.78 -17.52
N THR A 143 0.32 -37.54 -18.79
CA THR A 143 -0.65 -37.48 -19.89
C THR A 143 -0.39 -38.56 -20.92
N LEU A 144 -1.46 -39.02 -21.59
CA LEU A 144 -1.37 -40.01 -22.67
C LEU A 144 -0.54 -39.48 -23.85
N ALA A 145 -0.68 -38.19 -24.17
CA ALA A 145 0.13 -37.54 -25.20
C ALA A 145 1.63 -37.64 -24.91
N ALA A 146 2.07 -37.27 -23.70
CA ALA A 146 3.49 -37.34 -23.32
C ALA A 146 4.01 -38.78 -23.15
N THR A 147 3.12 -39.74 -22.90
CA THR A 147 3.48 -41.18 -22.84
C THR A 147 3.74 -41.74 -24.23
N ASN A 148 2.98 -41.29 -25.23
CA ASN A 148 3.06 -41.80 -26.60
C ASN A 148 4.10 -41.07 -27.48
N MET A 149 4.59 -39.91 -27.07
CA MET A 149 5.64 -39.18 -27.78
C MET A 149 6.99 -39.90 -27.72
N ASP A 150 7.84 -39.71 -28.72
CA ASP A 150 9.21 -40.21 -28.67
C ASP A 150 10.10 -39.38 -27.72
N ASP A 151 11.11 -40.03 -27.12
CA ASP A 151 12.04 -39.36 -26.19
C ASP A 151 12.91 -38.30 -26.89
N GLN A 152 13.23 -38.48 -28.19
CA GLN A 152 13.95 -37.47 -28.96
C GLN A 152 13.07 -36.24 -29.22
N GLU A 153 11.81 -36.44 -29.61
CA GLU A 153 10.83 -35.35 -29.83
C GLU A 153 10.57 -34.54 -28.55
N LEU A 154 10.47 -35.22 -27.40
CA LEU A 154 10.37 -34.56 -26.10
C LEU A 154 11.60 -33.69 -25.82
N THR A 155 12.79 -34.24 -26.04
CA THR A 155 14.05 -33.53 -25.82
C THR A 155 14.20 -32.32 -26.75
N GLU A 156 13.79 -32.44 -28.01
CA GLU A 156 13.76 -31.33 -28.95
C GLU A 156 12.76 -30.24 -28.55
N SER A 157 11.57 -30.63 -28.12
CA SER A 157 10.54 -29.71 -27.64
C SER A 157 11.03 -28.93 -26.42
N MET A 158 11.67 -29.62 -25.46
CA MET A 158 12.31 -28.98 -24.31
C MET A 158 13.40 -27.98 -24.71
N LYS A 159 14.25 -28.32 -25.69
CA LYS A 159 15.27 -27.38 -26.22
C LYS A 159 14.65 -26.14 -26.85
N LYS A 160 13.56 -26.30 -27.62
CA LYS A 160 12.81 -25.19 -28.22
C LYS A 160 12.22 -24.28 -27.14
N LEU A 161 11.59 -24.84 -26.11
CA LEU A 161 11.03 -24.07 -24.99
C LEU A 161 12.13 -23.29 -24.24
N LEU A 162 13.30 -23.89 -24.01
CA LEU A 162 14.42 -23.21 -23.37
C LEU A 162 14.87 -21.97 -24.15
N ILE A 163 14.96 -22.06 -25.49
CA ILE A 163 15.30 -20.92 -26.35
C ILE A 163 14.22 -19.83 -26.26
N VAL A 164 12.94 -20.21 -26.22
CA VAL A 164 11.84 -19.25 -26.06
C VAL A 164 11.91 -18.54 -24.71
N MET A 165 12.14 -19.28 -23.62
CA MET A 165 12.30 -18.70 -22.27
C MET A 165 13.47 -17.72 -22.23
N GLN A 166 14.61 -18.06 -22.83
CA GLN A 166 15.77 -17.17 -22.87
C GLN A 166 15.46 -15.86 -23.63
N ARG A 167 14.75 -15.94 -24.77
CA ARG A 167 14.33 -14.76 -25.53
C ARG A 167 13.32 -13.89 -24.76
N LEU A 168 12.47 -14.50 -23.96
CA LEU A 168 11.57 -13.77 -23.06
C LEU A 168 12.37 -13.07 -21.97
N ASP A 169 13.37 -13.74 -21.38
CA ASP A 169 14.26 -13.14 -20.37
C ASP A 169 15.05 -11.94 -20.91
N GLU A 170 15.57 -12.03 -22.13
CA GLU A 170 16.25 -10.92 -22.81
C GLU A 170 15.35 -9.69 -22.99
N LYS A 171 14.03 -9.87 -23.07
CA LYS A 171 13.06 -8.77 -23.14
C LYS A 171 12.61 -8.29 -21.76
N ILE A 172 12.40 -9.22 -20.82
CA ILE A 172 11.89 -8.93 -19.48
C ILE A 172 12.91 -8.17 -18.64
N ALA A 173 14.19 -8.56 -18.71
CA ALA A 173 15.26 -7.95 -17.92
C ALA A 173 15.36 -6.42 -18.08
N PRO A 174 15.50 -5.85 -19.30
CA PRO A 174 15.57 -4.39 -19.46
C PRO A 174 14.27 -3.69 -19.07
N MET A 175 13.12 -4.34 -19.25
CA MET A 175 11.83 -3.79 -18.84
C MET A 175 11.68 -3.73 -17.31
N LEU A 176 12.22 -4.72 -16.59
CA LEU A 176 12.27 -4.71 -15.12
C LEU A 176 13.21 -3.62 -14.61
N GLU A 177 14.38 -3.44 -15.23
CA GLU A 177 15.33 -2.39 -14.84
C GLU A 177 14.74 -0.98 -15.03
N ALA A 178 13.96 -0.78 -16.09
CA ALA A 178 13.28 0.48 -16.35
C ALA A 178 12.04 0.71 -15.45
N ASP A 179 11.52 -0.31 -14.75
CA ASP A 179 10.35 -0.15 -13.88
C ASP A 179 10.70 0.71 -12.66
N GLY A 180 9.96 1.81 -12.48
CA GLY A 180 10.17 2.75 -11.38
C GLY A 180 11.15 3.90 -11.66
N GLU A 181 11.86 3.90 -12.79
CA GLU A 181 12.75 5.01 -13.16
C GLU A 181 12.04 6.36 -13.29
N LEU A 182 10.75 6.34 -13.66
CA LEU A 182 9.90 7.54 -13.75
C LEU A 182 9.68 8.22 -12.39
N PHE A 183 9.78 7.47 -11.29
CA PHE A 183 9.75 8.04 -9.95
C PHE A 183 11.16 8.30 -9.45
N ASN A 184 12.01 7.27 -9.40
CA ASN A 184 13.40 7.41 -8.98
C ASN A 184 14.31 6.38 -9.66
N LYS A 185 15.31 6.86 -10.40
CA LYS A 185 16.27 6.01 -11.13
C LYS A 185 17.11 5.07 -10.25
N ARG A 186 17.34 5.42 -8.98
CA ARG A 186 18.22 4.63 -8.09
C ARG A 186 17.47 3.66 -7.22
N TRP A 187 16.29 4.06 -6.76
CA TRP A 187 15.55 3.32 -5.73
C TRP A 187 14.24 2.72 -6.23
N GLY A 188 13.79 3.11 -7.43
CA GLY A 188 12.46 2.77 -7.90
C GLY A 188 11.39 3.37 -7.00
N PHE A 189 10.20 2.76 -7.01
CA PHE A 189 9.01 3.19 -6.30
C PHE A 189 9.16 3.19 -4.76
N LEU A 190 8.47 4.11 -4.10
CA LEU A 190 8.41 4.18 -2.64
C LEU A 190 7.60 3.02 -2.06
N SER A 191 6.48 2.67 -2.70
CA SER A 191 5.50 1.68 -2.24
C SER A 191 5.90 0.23 -2.52
N ARG A 192 6.88 -0.02 -3.38
CA ARG A 192 7.21 -1.35 -3.91
C ARG A 192 8.69 -1.71 -3.75
N ALA A 193 8.97 -3.00 -3.56
CA ALA A 193 10.30 -3.57 -3.64
C ALA A 193 10.32 -4.61 -4.76
N GLY A 194 10.71 -4.20 -5.96
CA GLY A 194 10.55 -5.00 -7.18
C GLY A 194 9.11 -4.95 -7.72
N LEU A 195 8.76 -5.92 -8.57
CA LEU A 195 7.50 -5.86 -9.31
C LEU A 195 6.28 -6.19 -8.43
N TRP A 196 6.33 -7.27 -7.67
CA TRP A 196 5.15 -7.83 -6.99
C TRP A 196 5.06 -7.53 -5.50
N ASP A 197 6.15 -7.09 -4.88
CA ASP A 197 6.24 -6.98 -3.44
C ASP A 197 6.11 -5.53 -2.94
N LYS A 198 5.58 -5.38 -1.74
CA LYS A 198 5.48 -4.10 -1.04
C LYS A 198 6.85 -3.73 -0.49
N SER A 199 7.19 -2.44 -0.54
CA SER A 199 8.40 -1.96 0.13
C SER A 199 8.29 -2.15 1.65
N HIS A 200 9.43 -2.15 2.33
CA HIS A 200 9.43 -2.16 3.80
C HIS A 200 8.67 -0.96 4.37
N LEU A 201 8.81 0.23 3.77
CA LEU A 201 8.06 1.42 4.17
C LEU A 201 6.56 1.18 4.05
N MET A 202 6.07 0.67 2.92
CA MET A 202 4.65 0.43 2.72
C MET A 202 4.08 -0.56 3.75
N ARG A 203 4.84 -1.62 4.09
CA ARG A 203 4.44 -2.54 5.17
C ARG A 203 4.32 -1.84 6.52
N GLN A 204 5.18 -0.86 6.81
CA GLN A 204 5.09 -0.07 8.04
C GLN A 204 3.89 0.87 8.02
N ILE A 205 3.60 1.50 6.88
CA ILE A 205 2.40 2.32 6.70
C ILE A 205 1.15 1.47 6.94
N GLU A 206 1.03 0.30 6.30
CA GLU A 206 -0.13 -0.59 6.50
C GLU A 206 -0.28 -1.10 7.93
N LYS A 207 0.84 -1.31 8.62
CA LYS A 207 0.82 -1.78 10.01
C LYS A 207 0.35 -0.68 10.96
N TYR A 208 0.89 0.53 10.80
CA TYR A 208 0.72 1.59 11.79
C TYR A 208 -0.38 2.59 11.43
N ALA A 209 -0.55 2.98 10.17
CA ALA A 209 -1.56 3.96 9.80
C ALA A 209 -2.91 3.26 9.52
N ASP A 210 -4.00 3.77 10.08
CA ASP A 210 -5.34 3.29 9.71
C ASP A 210 -5.75 3.82 8.33
N ILE A 211 -5.35 5.06 8.04
CA ILE A 211 -5.49 5.69 6.72
C ILE A 211 -4.20 6.45 6.37
N TYR A 212 -3.93 6.62 5.09
CA TYR A 212 -2.81 7.45 4.63
C TYR A 212 -3.20 8.23 3.39
N THR A 213 -2.60 9.41 3.21
CA THR A 213 -2.91 10.31 2.09
C THR A 213 -1.74 11.26 1.83
N SER A 214 -1.70 11.94 0.69
CA SER A 214 -0.60 12.86 0.38
C SER A 214 -0.66 14.17 1.14
N ARG A 215 -1.88 14.66 1.44
CA ARG A 215 -2.13 15.94 2.11
C ARG A 215 -3.33 15.87 3.02
N VAL A 216 -3.29 16.64 4.10
CA VAL A 216 -4.44 16.81 5.02
C VAL A 216 -5.64 17.42 4.29
N SER A 217 -5.41 18.30 3.32
CA SER A 217 -6.50 18.91 2.52
C SER A 217 -7.35 17.87 1.78
N ASN A 218 -6.83 16.67 1.54
CA ASN A 218 -7.58 15.62 0.86
C ASN A 218 -8.81 15.17 1.67
N PHE A 219 -8.83 15.40 3.00
CA PHE A 219 -10.01 15.15 3.84
C PHE A 219 -11.19 16.09 3.51
N LEU A 220 -10.94 17.26 2.93
CA LEU A 220 -12.01 18.20 2.55
C LEU A 220 -12.89 17.70 1.41
N HIS A 221 -12.44 16.67 0.68
CA HIS A 221 -13.24 16.01 -0.35
C HIS A 221 -14.26 15.02 0.21
N TYR A 222 -14.20 14.73 1.51
CA TYR A 222 -15.11 13.80 2.19
C TYR A 222 -16.01 14.54 3.18
N THR A 223 -17.19 13.97 3.42
CA THR A 223 -18.06 14.48 4.48
C THR A 223 -17.48 14.08 5.85
N PRO A 224 -17.70 14.86 6.92
CA PRO A 224 -17.33 14.48 8.28
C PRO A 224 -17.96 13.16 8.78
N PHE A 225 -18.99 12.66 8.10
CA PHE A 225 -19.68 11.41 8.42
C PHE A 225 -19.20 10.22 7.56
N MET A 226 -18.12 10.39 6.79
CA MET A 226 -17.59 9.35 5.91
C MET A 226 -17.09 8.14 6.71
N TYR A 227 -17.47 6.95 6.27
CA TYR A 227 -16.96 5.69 6.81
C TYR A 227 -15.95 5.07 5.84
N PHE A 228 -14.66 5.15 6.19
CA PHE A 228 -13.59 4.57 5.38
C PHE A 228 -13.53 3.05 5.54
N ARG A 229 -13.49 2.32 4.43
CA ARG A 229 -13.35 0.86 4.39
C ARG A 229 -12.06 0.47 3.69
N SER A 230 -11.34 -0.49 4.27
CA SER A 230 -10.21 -1.11 3.60
C SER A 230 -10.68 -1.96 2.43
N GLN A 231 -9.88 -2.01 1.37
CA GLN A 231 -10.09 -2.96 0.28
C GLN A 231 -9.76 -4.38 0.75
N GLU A 232 -10.37 -5.36 0.09
CA GLU A 232 -10.09 -6.78 0.36
C GLU A 232 -8.64 -7.11 0.05
N GLN A 233 -7.97 -7.79 0.98
CA GLN A 233 -6.62 -8.29 0.79
C GLN A 233 -6.69 -9.76 0.41
N THR A 234 -6.09 -10.11 -0.73
CA THR A 234 -6.04 -11.50 -1.21
C THR A 234 -4.93 -12.27 -0.50
N LEU A 235 -5.25 -13.42 0.07
CA LEU A 235 -4.28 -14.41 0.55
C LEU A 235 -3.85 -15.33 -0.58
N ALA A 236 -2.70 -16.00 -0.42
CA ALA A 236 -2.17 -16.89 -1.46
C ALA A 236 -3.10 -18.07 -1.83
N HIS A 237 -4.03 -18.44 -0.95
CA HIS A 237 -5.03 -19.48 -1.21
C HIS A 237 -6.39 -18.92 -1.65
N ASP A 238 -6.57 -17.59 -1.60
CA ASP A 238 -7.76 -16.91 -2.11
C ASP A 238 -7.67 -16.95 -3.63
N SER A 239 -8.24 -18.00 -4.19
CA SER A 239 -8.12 -18.33 -5.61
C SER A 239 -9.02 -17.41 -6.42
N HIS A 240 -8.64 -16.14 -6.57
CA HIS A 240 -8.97 -15.40 -7.77
C HIS A 240 -7.99 -15.84 -8.85
N SER A 241 -8.40 -16.89 -9.57
CA SER A 241 -7.93 -17.19 -10.91
C SER A 241 -7.71 -15.88 -11.65
N TYR A 242 -6.45 -15.49 -11.88
CA TYR A 242 -6.06 -14.46 -12.84
C TYR A 242 -6.38 -14.97 -14.25
N TYR A 243 -7.66 -15.17 -14.53
CA TYR A 243 -8.25 -15.37 -15.84
C TYR A 243 -9.26 -14.25 -16.02
N GLN A 244 -8.76 -13.14 -16.57
CA GLN A 244 -9.48 -12.27 -17.50
C GLN A 244 -10.71 -11.52 -16.98
N THR A 245 -10.51 -10.22 -16.74
CA THR A 245 -11.57 -9.22 -16.95
C THR A 245 -11.11 -8.22 -18.00
N GLN A 246 -10.93 -8.69 -19.24
CA GLN A 246 -11.30 -7.87 -20.38
C GLN A 246 -12.84 -7.86 -20.41
N ILE A 247 -13.47 -6.93 -19.69
CA ILE A 247 -14.84 -6.54 -20.04
C ILE A 247 -14.69 -5.62 -21.25
N ASN A 248 -14.99 -6.22 -22.41
CA ASN A 248 -15.24 -5.54 -23.66
C ASN A 248 -16.15 -4.32 -23.46
N GLY A 249 -15.79 -3.22 -24.11
CA GLY A 249 -16.78 -2.22 -24.51
C GLY A 249 -17.77 -2.80 -25.53
N SER A 250 -18.91 -2.12 -25.65
CA SER A 250 -19.93 -2.20 -26.71
C SER A 250 -20.90 -3.41 -26.73
N ALA A 251 -22.12 -3.13 -26.29
CA ALA A 251 -23.39 -3.58 -26.90
C ALA A 251 -24.40 -2.45 -26.60
N VAL A 252 -24.60 -1.48 -27.50
CA VAL A 252 -25.55 -1.48 -28.61
C VAL A 252 -27.00 -1.62 -28.12
N ASP A 253 -27.77 -0.56 -28.41
CA ASP A 253 -29.23 -0.48 -28.35
C ASP A 253 -29.92 -1.77 -28.80
N SER A 254 -30.95 -2.19 -28.07
CA SER A 254 -32.08 -2.95 -28.60
C SER A 254 -33.27 -2.83 -27.66
N GLN A 255 -34.33 -2.25 -28.21
CA GLN A 255 -35.68 -2.12 -27.65
C GLN A 255 -36.28 -3.47 -27.23
N CYS A 256 -37.02 -3.47 -26.12
CA CYS A 256 -38.40 -3.97 -25.98
C CYS A 256 -39.05 -3.25 -24.79
#